data_AF-A0A1H0Q334-F1
#
_entry.id   AF-A0A1H0Q334-F1
#
_cell.length_a   1.000
_cell.length_b   1.000
_cell.length_c   1.000
_cell.angle_alpha   90.00
_cell.angle_beta   90.00
_cell.angle_gamma   90.00
#
_symmetry.space_group_name_H-M   'P 1'
#
loop_
_entity.id
_entity.type
_entity.pdbx_description
1 polymer ?
#
loop_
_entity_poly.entity_id
_entity_poly.type
_entity_poly.pdbx_seq_one_letter_code
_entity_poly.pdbx_strand_id
1 'polypeptide(L)'
;MEVRKFGRRAGITVAALVATMTVPFAGQAGAAADGTVTGDKSLGVTDIQCGGSVPVTVTLNAETGIAGNPADIELVLDRSGSMQGQPIVDLKAAAKSFVDIIDQATDGSLNGVIANGSRVGVTSFATSASVDVGLTGDAAAVKSAIDSLVAVGQTNHSDAISTGQAQLAGSVPGNAKKMIIITDGQTTEGVDASPAAAAARAAGTEIFGIGLRVTDFQAEIKDWTTDPDDGVHYFFAPDSAQLQQIFANIGAAIVVPAATNVKVVDTVGAAFSVSGAAASKGTVSQNGNNLTWTIGELRTESATLTFTATHLPAAGGGALAVNPGVVYSDTEGHTVTFPNPTVKVHGCAAHIDVEPEHAVNELGTPGQTHTVTAKVTDDFGDPVSGTGVTFGVLSGPNTGAAGNGTTAANGLTDFTYPGTQGLAGLGTDTIRGCFTHGNGTAVCDDVTKDWVDTTPPVVTCTPTNNPGGGTVPPPTNEDGFYLLSATDAVDPNPQIYVRDTASAAVFGGFLSGTKIKLVQAPGATPTQKPGTGDIDWKITLRGDALVSAKDASGNESAPLRCNVPPPPK
;
A
#
# COMPACT_ATOMS: atom_id res chain seq x y z
N MET A 1 -18.03 -59.58 -69.35
CA MET A 1 -17.41 -60.56 -68.46
C MET A 1 -16.88 -59.79 -67.27
N GLU A 2 -17.38 -60.10 -66.07
CA GLU A 2 -16.92 -59.69 -64.73
C GLU A 2 -16.77 -58.18 -64.40
N VAL A 3 -17.03 -57.62 -63.21
CA VAL A 3 -17.68 -57.92 -61.92
C VAL A 3 -17.09 -56.83 -60.99
N ARG A 4 -17.94 -56.04 -60.32
CA ARG A 4 -17.81 -55.42 -58.96
C ARG A 4 -16.49 -54.69 -58.60
N LYS A 5 -16.48 -53.53 -57.91
CA LYS A 5 -17.04 -53.30 -56.56
C LYS A 5 -16.81 -51.83 -56.15
N PHE A 6 -17.71 -51.33 -55.30
CA PHE A 6 -17.70 -50.04 -54.61
C PHE A 6 -16.45 -49.78 -53.74
N GLY A 7 -16.09 -48.49 -53.59
CA GLY A 7 -15.23 -47.98 -52.52
C GLY A 7 -15.37 -46.47 -52.33
N ARG A 8 -16.09 -46.05 -51.30
CA ARG A 8 -16.17 -44.66 -50.78
C ARG A 8 -14.83 -44.21 -50.17
N ARG A 9 -14.51 -42.91 -50.31
CA ARG A 9 -13.76 -41.99 -49.40
C ARG A 9 -13.14 -40.90 -50.29
N ALA A 10 -12.92 -39.65 -49.91
CA ALA A 10 -13.33 -38.76 -48.84
C ALA A 10 -12.96 -37.37 -49.39
N GLY A 11 -13.85 -36.39 -49.27
CA GLY A 11 -13.58 -35.02 -49.68
C GLY A 11 -12.49 -34.41 -48.80
N ILE A 12 -11.37 -34.01 -49.40
CA ILE A 12 -10.38 -33.14 -48.77
C ILE A 12 -10.44 -31.82 -49.54
N THR A 13 -11.07 -30.84 -48.91
CA THR A 13 -11.11 -29.44 -49.34
C THR A 13 -9.72 -28.85 -49.12
N VAL A 14 -9.02 -28.51 -50.20
CA VAL A 14 -7.76 -27.76 -50.15
C VAL A 14 -8.12 -26.30 -49.86
N ALA A 15 -8.00 -25.89 -48.59
CA ALA A 15 -8.07 -24.48 -48.22
C ALA A 15 -6.71 -23.82 -48.54
N ALA A 16 -6.74 -22.83 -49.42
CA ALA A 16 -5.58 -22.02 -49.78
C ALA A 16 -5.07 -21.24 -48.57
N LEU A 17 -3.82 -21.52 -48.19
CA LEU A 17 -3.06 -20.80 -47.18
C LEU A 17 -2.62 -19.45 -47.78
N VAL A 18 -3.30 -18.36 -47.42
CA VAL A 18 -2.82 -17.00 -47.71
C VAL A 18 -1.71 -16.69 -46.71
N ALA A 19 -0.47 -16.97 -47.10
CA ALA A 19 0.71 -16.52 -46.38
C ALA A 19 0.94 -15.03 -46.70
N THR A 20 0.53 -14.15 -45.77
CA THR A 20 0.95 -12.75 -45.78
C THR A 20 2.42 -12.69 -45.37
N MET A 21 3.32 -12.50 -46.34
CA MET A 21 4.72 -12.15 -46.07
C MET A 21 4.77 -10.78 -45.40
N THR A 22 4.94 -10.75 -44.07
CA THR A 22 5.45 -9.58 -43.36
C THR A 22 6.96 -9.57 -43.50
N VAL A 23 7.48 -8.68 -44.34
CA VAL A 23 8.91 -8.37 -44.35
C VAL A 23 9.19 -7.52 -43.10
N PRO A 24 10.14 -7.90 -42.22
CA PRO A 24 10.54 -7.01 -41.14
C PRO A 24 11.36 -5.87 -41.75
N PHE A 25 10.87 -4.63 -41.61
CA PHE A 25 11.68 -3.45 -41.78
C PHE A 25 12.73 -3.41 -40.65
N ALA A 26 13.89 -4.00 -40.91
CA ALA A 26 15.11 -3.72 -40.15
C ALA A 26 15.87 -2.64 -40.92
N GLY A 27 15.42 -1.39 -40.77
CA GLY A 27 16.19 -0.21 -41.11
C GLY A 27 16.56 0.49 -39.81
N GLN A 28 17.82 0.39 -39.40
CA GLN A 28 18.36 1.26 -38.35
C GLN A 28 18.37 2.69 -38.91
N ALA A 29 17.36 3.48 -38.53
CA ALA A 29 17.42 4.93 -38.63
C ALA A 29 18.41 5.41 -37.56
N GLY A 30 19.38 6.23 -37.97
CA GLY A 30 20.25 6.94 -37.04
C GLY A 30 19.39 7.78 -36.10
N ALA A 31 19.75 7.78 -34.81
CA ALA A 31 19.06 8.46 -33.74
C ALA A 31 18.77 9.94 -34.11
N ALA A 32 17.50 10.23 -34.38
CA ALA A 32 16.97 11.56 -34.10
C ALA A 32 17.08 11.74 -32.57
N ALA A 33 17.29 12.96 -32.10
CA ALA A 33 17.26 13.24 -30.67
C ALA A 33 15.82 12.97 -30.18
N ASP A 34 15.61 11.76 -29.67
CA ASP A 34 14.33 11.28 -29.18
C ASP A 34 13.86 12.18 -28.02
N GLY A 35 12.56 12.45 -27.95
CA GLY A 35 11.99 13.27 -26.87
C GLY A 35 12.23 12.64 -25.50
N THR A 36 11.74 13.27 -24.43
CA THR A 36 11.93 12.72 -23.07
C THR A 36 10.60 12.39 -22.43
N VAL A 37 10.59 11.32 -21.62
CA VAL A 37 9.46 10.98 -20.76
C VAL A 37 9.98 10.72 -19.35
N THR A 38 9.36 11.39 -18.38
CA THR A 38 9.60 11.15 -16.94
C THR A 38 8.30 10.75 -16.27
N GLY A 39 8.44 10.00 -15.17
CA GLY A 39 7.32 9.44 -14.42
C GLY A 39 7.39 9.86 -12.97
N ASP A 40 6.25 10.19 -12.39
CA ASP A 40 6.11 10.39 -10.95
C ASP A 40 4.91 9.63 -10.42
N LYS A 41 4.93 9.34 -9.12
CA LYS A 41 3.82 8.73 -8.41
C LYS A 41 3.70 9.31 -7.01
N SER A 42 2.55 9.87 -6.71
CA SER A 42 2.28 10.53 -5.44
C SER A 42 1.00 10.01 -4.78
N LEU A 43 0.97 10.13 -3.45
CA LEU A 43 -0.20 9.83 -2.63
C LEU A 43 -0.79 11.16 -2.15
N GLY A 44 -2.11 11.29 -2.20
CA GLY A 44 -2.81 12.46 -1.66
C GLY A 44 -2.79 12.54 -0.14
N VAL A 45 -2.50 11.41 0.54
CA VAL A 45 -2.36 11.31 2.00
C VAL A 45 -1.28 10.30 2.36
N THR A 46 -0.59 10.51 3.48
CA THR A 46 0.45 9.60 4.00
C THR A 46 0.00 8.75 5.18
N ASP A 47 -1.16 9.07 5.76
CA ASP A 47 -1.70 8.43 6.96
C ASP A 47 -3.19 8.21 6.77
N ILE A 48 -3.66 7.00 7.05
CA ILE A 48 -5.07 6.61 7.02
C ILE A 48 -5.41 5.73 8.23
N GLN A 49 -6.70 5.68 8.57
CA GLN A 49 -7.22 4.68 9.51
C GLN A 49 -7.43 3.34 8.79
N CYS A 50 -7.53 2.26 9.55
CA CYS A 50 -7.80 0.92 9.04
C CYS A 50 -9.07 0.89 8.19
N GLY A 51 -8.94 0.54 6.90
CA GLY A 51 -10.06 0.54 5.96
C GLY A 51 -10.27 1.89 5.24
N GLY A 52 -9.42 2.88 5.51
CA GLY A 52 -9.41 4.16 4.84
C GLY A 52 -8.89 4.09 3.40
N SER A 53 -9.01 5.21 2.69
CA SER A 53 -8.67 5.33 1.27
C SER A 53 -7.55 6.32 1.02
N VAL A 54 -6.70 6.00 0.06
CA VAL A 54 -5.58 6.80 -0.41
C VAL A 54 -5.85 7.22 -1.85
N PRO A 55 -6.01 8.53 -2.14
CA PRO A 55 -5.97 9.03 -3.51
C PRO A 55 -4.56 8.85 -4.07
N VAL A 56 -4.43 8.31 -5.28
CA VAL A 56 -3.15 8.06 -5.94
C VAL A 56 -3.14 8.77 -7.30
N THR A 57 -2.02 9.42 -7.61
CA THR A 57 -1.78 10.06 -8.90
C THR A 57 -0.48 9.52 -9.49
N VAL A 58 -0.55 8.99 -10.71
CA VAL A 58 0.60 8.65 -11.55
C VAL A 58 0.69 9.70 -12.64
N THR A 59 1.85 10.33 -12.77
CA THR A 59 2.08 11.42 -13.72
C THR A 59 3.14 11.00 -14.74
N LEU A 60 2.89 11.34 -16.00
CA LEU A 60 3.88 11.32 -17.07
C LEU A 60 4.10 12.76 -17.52
N ASN A 61 5.35 13.22 -17.49
CA ASN A 61 5.74 14.48 -18.11
C ASN A 61 6.58 14.14 -19.34
N ALA A 62 6.18 14.68 -20.48
CA ALA A 62 6.79 14.40 -21.76
C ALA A 62 7.24 15.70 -22.43
N GLU A 63 8.35 15.63 -23.16
CA GLU A 63 8.88 16.72 -23.97
C GLU A 63 9.22 16.20 -25.37
N THR A 64 8.73 16.86 -26.40
CA THR A 64 9.02 16.47 -27.79
C THR A 64 10.49 16.60 -28.14
N GLY A 65 10.92 15.93 -29.21
CA GLY A 65 12.29 16.05 -29.72
C GLY A 65 12.69 17.50 -30.04
N ILE A 66 11.77 18.35 -30.52
CA ILE A 66 12.06 19.77 -30.81
C ILE A 66 12.22 20.65 -29.55
N ALA A 67 11.69 20.21 -28.41
CA ALA A 67 11.91 20.87 -27.12
C ALA A 67 13.32 20.57 -26.57
N GLY A 68 13.84 19.36 -26.82
CA GLY A 68 15.19 18.95 -26.42
C GLY A 68 16.29 19.18 -27.48
N ASN A 69 15.92 19.28 -28.75
CA ASN A 69 16.79 19.47 -29.91
C ASN A 69 16.20 20.57 -30.81
N PRO A 70 16.58 21.84 -30.58
CA PRO A 70 15.94 22.97 -31.23
C PRO A 70 16.12 22.95 -32.75
N ALA A 71 15.16 23.52 -33.49
CA ALA A 71 15.22 23.61 -34.94
C ALA A 71 15.05 25.05 -35.43
N ASP A 72 15.83 25.42 -36.44
CA ASP A 72 15.62 26.63 -37.23
C ASP A 72 14.91 26.25 -38.54
N ILE A 73 13.72 26.79 -38.73
CA ILE A 73 12.82 26.45 -39.84
C ILE A 73 12.64 27.68 -40.73
N GLU A 74 13.03 27.58 -41.99
CA GLU A 74 12.86 28.63 -42.98
C GLU A 74 11.69 28.30 -43.90
N LEU A 75 10.64 29.14 -43.85
CA LEU A 75 9.51 29.07 -44.77
C LEU A 75 9.84 29.84 -46.05
N VAL A 76 9.96 29.13 -47.17
CA VAL A 76 10.24 29.70 -48.49
C VAL A 76 8.95 29.73 -49.31
N LEU A 77 8.33 30.90 -49.38
CA LEU A 77 6.93 31.08 -49.77
C LEU A 77 6.80 31.76 -51.15
N ASP A 78 6.19 31.06 -52.12
CA ASP A 78 5.92 31.62 -53.44
C ASP A 78 4.84 32.70 -53.40
N ARG A 79 5.18 33.88 -53.92
CA ARG A 79 4.29 35.02 -54.11
C ARG A 79 4.29 35.51 -55.56
N SER A 80 4.56 34.63 -56.52
CA SER A 80 4.51 34.93 -57.95
C SER A 80 3.08 35.26 -58.42
N GLY A 81 2.95 35.78 -59.65
CA GLY A 81 1.67 36.18 -60.21
C GLY A 81 0.64 35.05 -60.34
N SER A 82 1.07 33.79 -60.49
CA SER A 82 0.18 32.61 -60.54
C SER A 82 -0.57 32.38 -59.21
N MET A 83 0.04 32.82 -58.10
CA MET A 83 -0.54 32.68 -56.76
C MET A 83 -1.71 33.64 -56.47
N GLN A 84 -2.04 34.55 -57.39
CA GLN A 84 -3.10 35.54 -57.18
C GLN A 84 -4.47 34.90 -56.92
N GLY A 85 -5.25 35.54 -56.04
CA GLY A 85 -6.57 35.05 -55.64
C GLY A 85 -6.48 34.03 -54.50
N GLN A 86 -7.12 32.88 -54.68
CA GLN A 86 -7.24 31.86 -53.62
C GLN A 86 -5.91 31.18 -53.23
N PRO A 87 -4.96 30.87 -54.14
CA PRO A 87 -3.72 30.17 -53.77
C PRO A 87 -2.90 30.89 -52.69
N ILE A 88 -2.66 32.20 -52.81
CA ILE A 88 -1.93 32.96 -51.79
C ILE A 88 -2.70 33.07 -50.47
N VAL A 89 -4.04 33.09 -50.51
CA VAL A 89 -4.87 33.07 -49.29
C VAL A 89 -4.71 31.74 -48.55
N ASP A 90 -4.74 30.63 -49.29
CA ASP A 90 -4.58 29.28 -48.75
C ASP A 90 -3.17 29.08 -48.19
N LEU A 91 -2.14 29.53 -48.92
CA LEU A 91 -0.75 29.51 -48.48
C LEU A 91 -0.58 30.22 -47.14
N LYS A 92 -1.08 31.46 -47.03
CA LYS A 92 -0.99 32.25 -45.80
C LYS A 92 -1.68 31.54 -44.64
N ALA A 93 -2.87 31.00 -44.86
CA ALA A 93 -3.61 30.29 -43.82
C ALA A 93 -2.83 29.06 -43.32
N ALA A 94 -2.31 28.25 -44.24
CA ALA A 94 -1.60 27.02 -43.89
C ALA A 94 -0.23 27.29 -43.24
N ALA A 95 0.53 28.27 -43.74
CA ALA A 95 1.80 28.68 -43.15
C ALA A 95 1.62 29.23 -41.72
N LYS A 96 0.56 29.99 -41.45
CA LYS A 96 0.26 30.46 -40.07
C LYS A 96 -0.12 29.32 -39.14
N SER A 97 -0.91 28.36 -39.61
CA SER A 97 -1.25 27.14 -38.85
C SER A 97 0.01 26.32 -38.53
N PHE A 98 0.96 26.24 -39.45
CA PHE A 98 2.25 25.62 -39.19
C PHE A 98 3.03 26.33 -38.09
N VAL A 99 3.06 27.66 -38.09
CA VAL A 99 3.69 28.44 -37.01
C VAL A 99 3.01 28.17 -35.66
N ASP A 100 1.68 28.05 -35.62
CA ASP A 100 0.94 27.66 -34.40
C ASP A 100 1.36 26.27 -33.88
N ILE A 101 1.57 25.32 -34.79
CA ILE A 101 2.03 23.97 -34.43
C ILE A 101 3.43 24.01 -33.83
N ILE A 102 4.34 24.80 -34.40
CA ILE A 102 5.71 24.92 -33.89
C ILE A 102 5.75 25.65 -32.54
N ASP A 103 5.02 26.76 -32.39
CA ASP A 103 4.81 27.48 -31.12
C ASP A 103 4.40 26.50 -30.01
N GLN A 104 3.26 25.82 -30.20
CA GLN A 104 2.75 24.85 -29.24
C GLN A 104 3.69 23.65 -29.02
N ALA A 105 4.38 23.16 -30.04
CA ALA A 105 5.25 22.01 -29.91
C ALA A 105 6.49 22.29 -29.04
N THR A 106 7.00 23.51 -29.12
CA THR A 106 8.26 23.86 -28.44
C THR A 106 8.14 23.88 -26.93
N ASP A 107 7.02 24.32 -26.34
CA ASP A 107 6.83 24.38 -24.87
C ASP A 107 5.46 23.85 -24.38
N GLY A 108 4.63 23.29 -25.27
CA GLY A 108 3.28 22.81 -24.96
C GLY A 108 2.19 23.90 -24.97
N SER A 109 2.53 25.16 -25.25
CA SER A 109 1.64 26.31 -25.14
C SER A 109 1.52 27.09 -26.44
N LEU A 110 0.29 27.41 -26.88
CA LEU A 110 0.07 28.32 -28.01
C LEU A 110 0.03 29.76 -27.50
N ASN A 111 1.20 30.36 -27.24
CA ASN A 111 1.31 31.66 -26.55
C ASN A 111 1.94 32.77 -27.43
N GLY A 112 2.32 32.46 -28.67
CA GLY A 112 2.98 33.38 -29.59
C GLY A 112 4.51 33.35 -29.51
N VAL A 113 5.10 32.41 -28.77
CA VAL A 113 6.54 32.29 -28.55
C VAL A 113 7.00 30.90 -28.97
N ILE A 114 7.74 30.85 -30.08
CA ILE A 114 8.51 29.66 -30.45
C ILE A 114 9.68 29.54 -29.45
N ALA A 115 9.55 28.58 -28.54
CA ALA A 115 10.37 28.44 -27.35
C ALA A 115 11.53 27.44 -27.55
N ASN A 116 12.27 27.19 -26.46
CA ASN A 116 13.35 26.21 -26.37
C ASN A 116 14.43 26.36 -27.46
N GLY A 117 14.68 27.59 -27.92
CA GLY A 117 15.74 27.90 -28.89
C GLY A 117 15.41 27.57 -30.34
N SER A 118 14.22 27.05 -30.63
CA SER A 118 13.73 26.89 -32.00
C SER A 118 13.32 28.24 -32.57
N ARG A 119 13.40 28.41 -33.89
CA ARG A 119 13.08 29.67 -34.56
C ARG A 119 12.46 29.42 -35.91
N VAL A 120 11.61 30.34 -36.35
CA VAL A 120 11.02 30.33 -37.69
C VAL A 120 11.37 31.63 -38.42
N GLY A 121 11.76 31.51 -39.68
CA GLY A 121 12.01 32.61 -40.60
C GLY A 121 11.10 32.51 -41.82
N VAL A 122 10.94 33.62 -42.55
CA VAL A 122 10.15 33.67 -43.78
C VAL A 122 10.93 34.40 -44.86
N THR A 123 11.14 33.69 -45.96
CA THR A 123 11.62 34.22 -47.23
C THR A 123 10.50 34.06 -48.26
N SER A 124 10.07 35.14 -48.90
CA SER A 124 9.17 35.05 -50.04
C SER A 124 9.87 35.32 -51.36
N PHE A 125 9.35 34.75 -52.44
CA PHE A 125 9.95 34.89 -53.76
C PHE A 125 8.94 35.10 -54.87
N ALA A 126 9.37 35.86 -55.87
CA ALA A 126 8.72 36.00 -57.17
C ALA A 126 9.81 36.18 -58.24
N THR A 127 9.94 37.35 -58.86
CA THR A 127 11.07 37.68 -59.76
C THR A 127 12.42 37.64 -59.02
N SER A 128 12.42 38.02 -57.74
CA SER A 128 13.53 37.87 -56.80
C SER A 128 13.00 37.38 -55.46
N ALA A 129 13.91 36.84 -54.63
CA ALA A 129 13.64 36.45 -53.25
C ALA A 129 13.96 37.59 -52.28
N SER A 130 13.23 37.65 -51.17
CA SER A 130 13.48 38.60 -50.08
C SER A 130 13.14 37.97 -48.74
N VAL A 131 13.98 38.24 -47.74
CA VAL A 131 13.72 37.87 -46.35
C VAL A 131 12.66 38.84 -45.79
N ASP A 132 11.48 38.32 -45.47
CA ASP A 132 10.38 39.12 -44.91
C ASP A 132 10.47 39.18 -43.38
N VAL A 133 10.96 38.11 -42.75
CA VAL A 133 11.40 38.10 -41.35
C VAL A 133 12.54 37.10 -41.19
N GLY A 134 13.59 37.50 -40.47
CA GLY A 134 14.68 36.57 -40.15
C GLY A 134 14.27 35.56 -39.07
N LEU A 135 15.09 34.51 -38.88
CA LEU A 135 14.88 33.49 -37.86
C LEU A 135 14.62 34.11 -36.47
N THR A 136 13.40 33.95 -35.97
CA THR A 136 12.94 34.52 -34.70
C THR A 136 12.12 33.53 -33.89
N GLY A 137 12.09 33.74 -32.57
CA GLY A 137 11.17 33.07 -31.65
C GLY A 137 9.79 33.73 -31.57
N ASP A 138 9.59 34.87 -32.25
CA ASP A 138 8.33 35.64 -32.22
C ASP A 138 7.36 35.13 -33.30
N ALA A 139 6.41 34.29 -32.90
CA ALA A 139 5.41 33.74 -33.81
C ALA A 139 4.49 34.82 -34.40
N ALA A 140 4.25 35.93 -33.69
CA ALA A 140 3.41 37.02 -34.17
C ALA A 140 4.12 37.83 -35.28
N ALA A 141 5.43 38.04 -35.15
CA ALA A 141 6.25 38.65 -36.20
C ALA A 141 6.24 37.79 -37.48
N VAL A 142 6.40 36.47 -37.33
CA VAL A 142 6.32 35.51 -38.45
C VAL A 142 4.96 35.55 -39.15
N LYS A 143 3.87 35.48 -38.38
CA LYS A 143 2.50 35.55 -38.93
C LYS A 143 2.23 36.89 -39.63
N SER A 144 2.75 37.99 -39.10
CA SER A 144 2.63 39.32 -39.71
C SER A 144 3.37 39.42 -41.05
N ALA A 145 4.57 38.85 -41.14
CA ALA A 145 5.32 38.75 -42.40
C ALA A 145 4.53 37.94 -43.44
N ILE A 146 3.98 36.79 -43.06
CA ILE A 146 3.11 35.96 -43.92
C ILE A 146 1.88 36.75 -44.38
N ASP A 147 1.20 37.48 -43.49
CA ASP A 147 0.01 38.25 -43.84
C ASP A 147 0.32 39.39 -44.83
N SER A 148 1.55 39.90 -44.83
CA SER A 148 1.99 40.98 -45.74
C SER A 148 2.27 40.55 -47.18
N LEU A 149 2.35 39.24 -47.47
CA LEU A 149 2.71 38.74 -48.79
C LEU A 149 1.71 39.16 -49.87
N VAL A 150 2.20 39.59 -51.03
CA VAL A 150 1.38 40.00 -52.18
C VAL A 150 1.82 39.22 -53.41
N ALA A 151 0.87 38.57 -54.07
CA ALA A 151 1.13 37.75 -55.25
C ALA A 151 1.36 38.61 -56.50
N VAL A 152 2.62 38.76 -56.93
CA VAL A 152 3.04 39.56 -58.08
C VAL A 152 4.42 39.14 -58.59
N GLY A 153 4.62 39.20 -59.91
CA GLY A 153 5.92 38.97 -60.54
C GLY A 153 6.06 37.57 -61.15
N GLN A 154 7.29 37.25 -61.55
CA GLN A 154 7.69 35.94 -62.11
C GLN A 154 7.99 34.94 -60.98
N THR A 155 8.63 33.81 -61.29
CA THR A 155 8.93 32.73 -60.34
C THR A 155 10.40 32.30 -60.44
N ASN A 156 11.21 32.64 -59.43
CA ASN A 156 12.66 32.40 -59.38
C ASN A 156 13.05 31.51 -58.19
N HIS A 157 12.98 30.18 -58.38
CA HIS A 157 13.24 29.21 -57.32
C HIS A 157 14.71 29.13 -56.89
N SER A 158 15.67 29.36 -57.81
CA SER A 158 17.09 29.34 -57.47
C SER A 158 17.44 30.45 -56.47
N ASP A 159 16.88 31.66 -56.66
CA ASP A 159 17.08 32.78 -55.74
C ASP A 159 16.36 32.53 -54.41
N ALA A 160 15.18 31.89 -54.45
CA ALA A 160 14.41 31.49 -53.26
C ALA A 160 15.19 30.55 -52.35
N ILE A 161 15.69 29.44 -52.90
CA ILE A 161 16.47 28.43 -52.14
C ILE A 161 17.77 29.05 -51.63
N SER A 162 18.47 29.84 -52.45
CA SER A 162 19.73 30.48 -52.04
C SER A 162 19.52 31.48 -50.90
N THR A 163 18.46 32.29 -50.97
CA THR A 163 18.12 33.28 -49.94
C THR A 163 17.68 32.62 -48.64
N GLY A 164 16.80 31.61 -48.72
CA GLY A 164 16.40 30.83 -47.55
C GLY A 164 17.58 30.10 -46.91
N GLN A 165 18.48 29.54 -47.72
CA GLN A 165 19.69 28.89 -47.21
C GLN A 165 20.63 29.89 -46.52
N ALA A 166 20.71 31.13 -47.02
CA ALA A 166 21.50 32.18 -46.37
C ALA A 166 20.96 32.54 -44.98
N GLN A 167 19.63 32.50 -44.77
CA GLN A 167 19.04 32.61 -43.42
C GLN A 167 19.48 31.45 -42.52
N LEU A 168 19.37 30.22 -43.00
CA LEU A 168 19.77 29.01 -42.26
C LEU A 168 21.29 28.89 -42.05
N ALA A 169 22.11 29.60 -42.82
CA ALA A 169 23.53 29.73 -42.55
C ALA A 169 23.81 30.53 -41.27
N GLY A 170 22.90 31.44 -40.87
CA GLY A 170 22.90 32.16 -39.59
C GLY A 170 22.24 31.40 -38.44
N SER A 171 21.95 30.11 -38.63
CA SER A 171 21.39 29.22 -37.61
C SER A 171 22.30 29.11 -36.38
N VAL A 172 21.70 28.94 -35.20
CA VAL A 172 22.44 28.72 -33.95
C VAL A 172 23.15 27.37 -34.05
N PRO A 173 24.46 27.27 -33.71
CA PRO A 173 25.17 26.00 -33.75
C PRO A 173 24.47 24.93 -32.91
N GLY A 174 24.16 23.80 -33.53
CA GLY A 174 23.46 22.68 -32.88
C GLY A 174 21.99 22.56 -33.28
N ASN A 175 21.35 23.64 -33.75
CA ASN A 175 19.96 23.57 -34.22
C ASN A 175 19.86 22.74 -35.52
N ALA A 176 18.82 21.91 -35.62
CA ALA A 176 18.46 21.29 -36.88
C ALA A 176 18.00 22.36 -37.89
N LYS A 177 18.37 22.23 -39.16
CA LYS A 177 18.05 23.22 -40.20
C LYS A 177 17.02 22.65 -41.15
N LYS A 178 15.84 23.26 -41.21
CA LYS A 178 14.73 22.81 -42.05
C LYS A 178 14.34 23.93 -43.00
N MET A 179 14.18 23.64 -44.28
CA MET A 179 13.65 24.55 -45.28
C MET A 179 12.36 23.97 -45.84
N ILE A 180 11.29 24.76 -45.89
CA ILE A 180 10.01 24.34 -46.45
C ILE A 180 9.71 25.25 -47.63
N ILE A 181 9.87 24.74 -48.85
CA ILE A 181 9.55 25.45 -50.08
C ILE A 181 8.12 25.13 -50.52
N ILE A 182 7.31 26.16 -50.77
CA ILE A 182 5.96 26.03 -51.29
C ILE A 182 5.81 26.84 -52.57
N THR A 183 5.32 26.21 -53.63
CA THR A 183 5.16 26.83 -54.96
C THR A 183 4.01 26.19 -55.74
N ASP A 184 3.34 26.98 -56.60
CA ASP A 184 2.26 26.52 -57.49
C ASP A 184 2.70 26.35 -58.95
N GLY A 185 3.96 26.64 -59.27
CA GLY A 185 4.29 27.03 -60.63
C GLY A 185 5.68 26.63 -61.11
N GLN A 186 5.84 26.83 -62.42
CA GLN A 186 7.07 26.64 -63.17
C GLN A 186 8.12 27.70 -62.81
N THR A 187 9.39 27.33 -62.80
CA THR A 187 10.49 28.31 -62.85
C THR A 187 10.37 29.16 -64.14
N THR A 188 10.16 30.46 -64.00
CA THR A 188 9.99 31.41 -65.14
C THR A 188 11.02 32.53 -65.18
N GLU A 189 11.87 32.62 -64.16
CA GLU A 189 12.95 33.59 -64.01
C GLU A 189 14.14 32.94 -63.29
N GLY A 190 15.35 33.41 -63.57
CA GLY A 190 16.56 32.88 -62.94
C GLY A 190 17.14 31.63 -63.60
N VAL A 191 18.11 31.02 -62.91
CA VAL A 191 18.77 29.78 -63.33
C VAL A 191 18.10 28.56 -62.69
N ASP A 192 18.51 27.37 -63.11
CA ASP A 192 18.12 26.10 -62.49
C ASP A 192 18.41 26.10 -60.97
N ALA A 193 17.43 25.69 -60.17
CA ALA A 193 17.49 25.68 -58.72
C ALA A 193 18.13 24.41 -58.15
N SER A 194 18.27 23.33 -58.94
CA SER A 194 18.88 22.07 -58.51
C SER A 194 20.26 22.22 -57.87
N PRO A 195 21.21 23.03 -58.41
CA PRO A 195 22.49 23.25 -57.77
C PRO A 195 22.38 23.96 -56.41
N ALA A 196 21.44 24.89 -56.24
CA ALA A 196 21.21 25.59 -54.99
C ALA A 196 20.63 24.65 -53.92
N ALA A 197 19.67 23.80 -54.31
CA ALA A 197 19.09 22.78 -53.42
C ALA A 197 20.14 21.75 -52.98
N ALA A 198 20.96 21.25 -53.91
CA ALA A 198 22.05 20.34 -53.59
C ALA A 198 23.07 20.97 -52.62
N ALA A 199 23.40 22.25 -52.79
CA ALA A 199 24.28 22.98 -51.87
C ALA A 199 23.68 23.14 -50.47
N ALA A 200 22.38 23.44 -50.38
CA ALA A 200 21.67 23.51 -49.10
C ALA A 200 21.64 22.16 -48.38
N ARG A 201 21.32 21.06 -49.10
CA ARG A 201 21.40 19.70 -48.55
C ARG A 201 22.80 19.32 -48.10
N ALA A 202 23.83 19.65 -48.88
CA ALA A 202 25.23 19.43 -48.52
C ALA A 202 25.67 20.23 -47.28
N ALA A 203 25.01 21.36 -47.00
CA ALA A 203 25.21 22.15 -45.78
C ALA A 203 24.42 21.62 -44.56
N GLY A 204 23.73 20.48 -44.71
CA GLY A 204 22.95 19.84 -43.65
C GLY A 204 21.53 20.40 -43.49
N THR A 205 21.03 21.16 -44.47
CA THR A 205 19.63 21.60 -44.48
C THR A 205 18.74 20.51 -45.04
N GLU A 206 17.71 20.14 -44.29
CA GLU A 206 16.65 19.25 -44.76
C GLU A 206 15.56 20.08 -45.47
N ILE A 207 15.23 19.68 -46.69
CA ILE A 207 14.35 20.45 -47.58
C ILE A 207 13.04 19.69 -47.81
N PHE A 208 11.93 20.32 -47.46
CA PHE A 208 10.57 19.88 -47.72
C PHE A 208 9.97 20.70 -48.85
N GLY A 209 9.27 20.05 -49.78
CA GLY A 209 8.66 20.65 -50.95
C GLY A 209 7.15 20.44 -50.95
N ILE A 210 6.39 21.51 -51.15
CA ILE A 210 4.94 21.47 -51.29
C ILE A 210 4.55 22.06 -52.64
N GLY A 211 4.09 21.20 -53.55
CA GLY A 211 3.51 21.61 -54.82
C GLY A 211 2.02 21.91 -54.67
N LEU A 212 1.57 23.08 -55.14
CA LEU A 212 0.17 23.50 -55.06
C LEU A 212 -0.58 23.27 -56.39
N ARG A 213 -1.77 22.67 -56.31
CA ARG A 213 -2.82 22.60 -57.35
C ARG A 213 -2.49 21.84 -58.65
N VAL A 214 -1.29 21.96 -59.19
CA VAL A 214 -0.86 21.36 -60.46
C VAL A 214 0.27 20.36 -60.24
N THR A 215 0.27 19.26 -60.98
CA THR A 215 1.28 18.20 -60.83
C THR A 215 2.44 18.34 -61.82
N ASP A 216 2.34 19.27 -62.78
CA ASP A 216 3.25 19.38 -63.93
C ASP A 216 4.71 19.64 -63.52
N PHE A 217 4.93 20.21 -62.32
CA PHE A 217 6.25 20.57 -61.79
C PHE A 217 6.70 19.69 -60.62
N GLN A 218 5.97 18.59 -60.34
CA GLN A 218 6.29 17.69 -59.21
C GLN A 218 7.71 17.13 -59.29
N ALA A 219 8.18 16.76 -60.49
CA ALA A 219 9.53 16.21 -60.66
C ALA A 219 10.62 17.23 -60.35
N GLU A 220 10.39 18.51 -60.65
CA GLU A 220 11.31 19.60 -60.37
C GLU A 220 11.40 19.88 -58.87
N ILE A 221 10.25 19.95 -58.19
CA ILE A 221 10.20 20.16 -56.73
C ILE A 221 10.86 19.00 -55.99
N LYS A 222 10.63 17.75 -56.44
CA LYS A 222 11.25 16.54 -55.87
C LYS A 222 12.77 16.56 -55.97
N ASP A 223 13.33 17.08 -57.06
CA ASP A 223 14.79 17.20 -57.19
C ASP A 223 15.41 18.14 -56.13
N TRP A 224 14.61 19.08 -55.61
CA TRP A 224 15.04 19.99 -54.55
C TRP A 224 14.86 19.41 -53.14
N THR A 225 13.95 18.45 -52.95
CA THR A 225 13.68 17.88 -51.62
C THR A 225 14.81 16.98 -51.13
N THR A 226 14.79 16.68 -49.83
CA THR A 226 15.68 15.68 -49.24
C THR A 226 15.11 14.29 -49.46
N ASP A 227 15.94 13.30 -49.75
CA ASP A 227 15.48 11.92 -49.91
C ASP A 227 15.12 11.27 -48.56
N PRO A 228 14.07 10.43 -48.49
CA PRO A 228 13.16 10.07 -49.59
C PRO A 228 12.08 11.14 -49.84
N ASP A 229 11.62 11.25 -51.09
CA ASP A 229 10.60 12.25 -51.44
C ASP A 229 9.17 11.84 -51.03
N ASP A 230 8.66 10.75 -51.63
CA ASP A 230 7.23 10.44 -51.66
C ASP A 230 6.66 10.15 -50.26
N GLY A 231 5.82 11.08 -49.77
CA GLY A 231 5.16 10.96 -48.47
C GLY A 231 6.05 11.29 -47.27
N VAL A 232 7.26 11.80 -47.50
CA VAL A 232 8.20 12.19 -46.43
C VAL A 232 8.67 13.63 -46.61
N HIS A 233 9.30 13.99 -47.73
CA HIS A 233 9.79 15.35 -47.97
C HIS A 233 9.07 16.08 -49.11
N TYR A 234 8.37 15.36 -50.00
CA TYR A 234 7.52 15.97 -51.02
C TYR A 234 6.04 15.71 -50.73
N PHE A 235 5.24 16.78 -50.84
CA PHE A 235 3.79 16.73 -50.69
C PHE A 235 3.10 17.50 -51.81
N PHE A 236 1.99 16.95 -52.31
CA PHE A 236 1.14 17.62 -53.29
C PHE A 236 -0.17 18.06 -52.64
N ALA A 237 -0.51 19.33 -52.78
CA ALA A 237 -1.73 19.94 -52.23
C ALA A 237 -2.67 20.38 -53.37
N PRO A 238 -3.59 19.50 -53.83
CA PRO A 238 -4.58 19.86 -54.86
C PRO A 238 -5.50 21.00 -54.44
N ASP A 239 -5.84 21.07 -53.15
CA ASP A 239 -6.75 22.06 -52.59
C ASP A 239 -6.29 22.59 -51.22
N SER A 240 -7.04 23.55 -50.69
CA SER A 240 -6.75 24.25 -49.44
C SER A 240 -6.86 23.38 -48.21
N ALA A 241 -7.76 22.39 -48.20
CA ALA A 241 -7.93 21.47 -47.07
C ALA A 241 -6.72 20.52 -47.00
N GLN A 242 -6.27 20.02 -48.14
CA GLN A 242 -5.07 19.19 -48.24
C GLN A 242 -3.81 19.98 -47.91
N LEU A 243 -3.70 21.24 -48.33
CA LEU A 243 -2.58 22.10 -47.97
C LEU A 243 -2.47 22.28 -46.44
N GLN A 244 -3.59 22.59 -45.79
CA GLN A 244 -3.64 22.70 -44.32
C GLN A 244 -3.27 21.38 -43.64
N GLN A 245 -3.77 20.25 -44.14
CA GLN A 245 -3.43 18.93 -43.62
C GLN A 245 -1.95 18.58 -43.82
N ILE A 246 -1.36 18.94 -44.96
CA ILE A 246 0.05 18.73 -45.26
C ILE A 246 0.92 19.53 -44.30
N PHE A 247 0.61 20.80 -44.07
CA PHE A 247 1.33 21.59 -43.08
C PHE A 247 1.14 21.06 -41.66
N ALA A 248 -0.05 20.54 -41.33
CA ALA A 248 -0.25 19.85 -40.06
C ALA A 248 0.62 18.59 -39.94
N ASN A 249 0.75 17.83 -41.02
CA ASN A 249 1.56 16.62 -41.07
C ASN A 249 3.06 16.93 -41.07
N ILE A 250 3.53 17.95 -41.79
CA ILE A 250 4.93 18.41 -41.78
C ILE A 250 5.27 18.98 -40.41
N GLY A 251 4.37 19.78 -39.83
CA GLY A 251 4.48 20.23 -38.44
C GLY A 251 4.62 19.05 -37.49
N ALA A 252 3.79 18.03 -37.62
CA ALA A 252 3.89 16.79 -36.83
C ALA A 252 5.12 15.92 -37.15
N ALA A 253 5.66 15.97 -38.37
CA ALA A 253 6.87 15.23 -38.75
C ALA A 253 8.14 15.91 -38.24
N ILE A 254 8.13 17.25 -38.17
CA ILE A 254 9.20 18.05 -37.56
C ILE A 254 9.13 17.96 -36.03
N VAL A 255 7.92 17.91 -35.48
CA VAL A 255 7.65 17.72 -34.05
C VAL A 255 7.57 16.23 -33.75
N VAL A 256 8.72 15.59 -33.62
CA VAL A 256 8.77 14.19 -33.17
C VAL A 256 8.11 14.09 -31.79
N PRO A 257 7.01 13.33 -31.63
CA PRO A 257 6.40 13.09 -30.33
C PRO A 257 7.43 12.59 -29.32
N ALA A 258 7.22 12.89 -28.05
CA ALA A 258 8.07 12.38 -26.99
C ALA A 258 8.02 10.84 -26.91
N ALA A 259 6.82 10.28 -27.08
CA ALA A 259 6.60 8.84 -27.09
C ALA A 259 5.29 8.47 -27.82
N THR A 260 5.24 7.27 -28.41
CA THR A 260 4.08 6.72 -29.10
C THR A 260 3.77 5.30 -28.62
N ASN A 261 2.50 4.91 -28.70
CA ASN A 261 1.98 3.63 -28.16
C ASN A 261 2.33 3.41 -26.68
N VAL A 262 2.25 4.49 -25.89
CA VAL A 262 2.59 4.48 -24.48
C VAL A 262 1.64 3.57 -23.72
N LYS A 263 2.22 2.71 -22.88
CA LYS A 263 1.51 1.81 -21.98
C LYS A 263 2.14 1.86 -20.60
N VAL A 264 1.32 2.16 -19.60
CA VAL A 264 1.67 2.10 -18.18
C VAL A 264 0.85 0.99 -17.53
N VAL A 265 1.52 0.04 -16.90
CA VAL A 265 0.91 -1.02 -16.10
C VAL A 265 1.22 -0.75 -14.64
N ASP A 266 0.21 -0.33 -13.89
CA ASP A 266 0.32 -0.01 -12.48
C ASP A 266 -0.36 -1.11 -11.64
N THR A 267 0.44 -1.84 -10.86
CA THR A 267 -0.06 -2.89 -9.98
C THR A 267 -0.11 -2.36 -8.55
N VAL A 268 -1.31 -2.32 -7.96
CA VAL A 268 -1.56 -1.91 -6.57
C VAL A 268 -1.42 -3.12 -5.63
N GLY A 269 -0.83 -2.90 -4.46
CA GLY A 269 -0.54 -3.94 -3.47
C GLY A 269 -1.81 -4.66 -2.99
N ALA A 270 -1.68 -5.94 -2.66
CA ALA A 270 -2.82 -6.79 -2.26
C ALA A 270 -3.50 -6.34 -0.95
N ALA A 271 -2.87 -5.48 -0.16
CA ALA A 271 -3.46 -4.86 1.02
C ALA A 271 -4.51 -3.79 0.69
N PHE A 272 -4.69 -3.44 -0.59
CA PHE A 272 -5.64 -2.43 -1.05
C PHE A 272 -6.58 -3.00 -2.12
N SER A 273 -7.72 -2.36 -2.29
CA SER A 273 -8.61 -2.51 -3.44
C SER A 273 -8.62 -1.20 -4.24
N VAL A 274 -8.82 -1.28 -5.55
CA VAL A 274 -8.73 -0.11 -6.44
C VAL A 274 -10.10 0.28 -6.97
N SER A 275 -10.37 1.58 -7.04
CA SER A 275 -11.58 2.12 -7.68
C SER A 275 -11.34 3.52 -8.25
N GLY A 276 -12.27 3.99 -9.09
CA GLY A 276 -12.29 5.37 -9.58
C GLY A 276 -11.12 5.72 -10.51
N ALA A 277 -10.60 4.75 -11.26
CA ALA A 277 -9.52 4.99 -12.21
C ALA A 277 -9.95 5.92 -13.34
N ALA A 278 -9.21 7.00 -13.56
CA ALA A 278 -9.46 7.99 -14.60
C ALA A 278 -8.13 8.51 -15.15
N ALA A 279 -8.07 8.69 -16.47
CA ALA A 279 -6.89 9.25 -17.16
C ALA A 279 -7.23 10.61 -17.75
N SER A 280 -6.33 11.59 -17.64
CA SER A 280 -6.48 12.89 -18.30
C SER A 280 -6.27 12.81 -19.81
N LYS A 281 -5.55 11.79 -20.28
CA LYS A 281 -5.30 11.50 -21.69
C LYS A 281 -5.25 9.99 -21.92
N GLY A 282 -5.72 9.55 -23.09
CA GLY A 282 -5.76 8.13 -23.44
C GLY A 282 -6.89 7.39 -22.73
N THR A 283 -6.70 6.10 -22.49
CA THR A 283 -7.71 5.22 -21.88
C THR A 283 -7.09 4.38 -20.76
N VAL A 284 -7.86 4.12 -19.72
CA VAL A 284 -7.47 3.20 -18.63
C VAL A 284 -8.43 2.01 -18.58
N SER A 285 -7.86 0.83 -18.44
CA SER A 285 -8.59 -0.41 -18.14
C SER A 285 -8.14 -0.95 -16.79
N GLN A 286 -9.10 -1.41 -15.99
CA GLN A 286 -8.85 -1.92 -14.64
C GLN A 286 -9.26 -3.40 -14.57
N ASN A 287 -8.35 -4.24 -14.09
CA ASN A 287 -8.62 -5.63 -13.74
C ASN A 287 -8.15 -5.90 -12.31
N GLY A 288 -9.07 -5.80 -11.34
CA GLY A 288 -8.74 -5.85 -9.92
C GLY A 288 -7.78 -4.73 -9.53
N ASN A 289 -6.60 -5.11 -9.04
CA ASN A 289 -5.53 -4.18 -8.64
C ASN A 289 -4.54 -3.84 -9.76
N ASN A 290 -4.78 -4.32 -10.99
CA ASN A 290 -3.93 -4.03 -12.13
C ASN A 290 -4.61 -3.01 -13.04
N LEU A 291 -3.99 -1.84 -13.17
CA LEU A 291 -4.42 -0.74 -14.01
C LEU A 291 -3.53 -0.69 -15.25
N THR A 292 -4.12 -0.80 -16.43
CA THR A 292 -3.41 -0.60 -17.70
C THR A 292 -3.89 0.70 -18.34
N TRP A 293 -3.01 1.70 -18.36
CA TRP A 293 -3.22 3.00 -18.97
C TRP A 293 -2.49 3.07 -20.31
N THR A 294 -3.20 3.40 -21.38
CA THR A 294 -2.67 3.49 -22.74
C THR A 294 -2.89 4.85 -23.36
N ILE A 295 -1.88 5.41 -24.00
CA ILE A 295 -1.91 6.70 -24.70
C ILE A 295 -1.34 6.50 -26.10
N GLY A 296 -2.03 7.02 -27.12
CA GLY A 296 -1.57 6.91 -28.52
C GLY A 296 -0.23 7.63 -28.75
N GLU A 297 -0.14 8.88 -28.31
CA GLU A 297 1.10 9.68 -28.35
C GLU A 297 1.17 10.69 -27.19
N LEU A 298 2.39 11.01 -26.78
CA LEU A 298 2.73 12.09 -25.87
C LEU A 298 3.61 13.11 -26.60
N ARG A 299 3.26 14.39 -26.47
CA ARG A 299 4.05 15.54 -26.93
C ARG A 299 4.61 16.28 -25.72
N THR A 300 4.95 17.56 -25.88
CA THR A 300 5.35 18.43 -24.78
C THR A 300 4.13 18.71 -23.92
N GLU A 301 3.88 17.87 -22.92
CA GLU A 301 2.68 17.90 -22.08
C GLU A 301 2.84 17.08 -20.79
N SER A 302 1.89 17.26 -19.87
CA SER A 302 1.73 16.42 -18.68
C SER A 302 0.42 15.64 -18.75
N ALA A 303 0.50 14.33 -18.57
CA ALA A 303 -0.66 13.43 -18.51
C ALA A 303 -0.70 12.72 -17.16
N THR A 304 -1.91 12.44 -16.65
CA THR A 304 -2.10 11.85 -15.31
C THR A 304 -3.11 10.71 -15.33
N LEU A 305 -2.81 9.65 -14.58
CA LEU A 305 -3.73 8.61 -14.16
C LEU A 305 -4.02 8.78 -12.66
N THR A 306 -5.29 8.94 -12.30
CA THR A 306 -5.74 9.03 -10.91
C THR A 306 -6.61 7.84 -10.55
N PHE A 307 -6.49 7.33 -9.33
CA PHE A 307 -7.36 6.30 -8.77
C PHE A 307 -7.38 6.36 -7.24
N THR A 308 -8.27 5.60 -6.61
CA THR A 308 -8.35 5.45 -5.16
C THR A 308 -7.96 4.03 -4.75
N ALA A 309 -6.99 3.92 -3.84
CA ALA A 309 -6.60 2.67 -3.19
C ALA A 309 -7.23 2.60 -1.78
N THR A 310 -8.15 1.67 -1.54
CA THR A 310 -8.84 1.49 -0.25
C THR A 310 -8.24 0.32 0.50
N HIS A 311 -7.75 0.56 1.71
CA HIS A 311 -7.13 -0.45 2.56
C HIS A 311 -8.10 -1.58 2.91
N LEU A 312 -7.61 -2.81 2.92
CA LEU A 312 -8.36 -4.00 3.33
C LEU A 312 -8.00 -4.34 4.78
N PRO A 313 -8.91 -4.19 5.77
CA PRO A 313 -8.59 -4.41 7.19
C PRO A 313 -7.98 -5.79 7.50
N ALA A 314 -8.30 -6.81 6.72
CA ALA A 314 -7.75 -8.16 6.87
C ALA A 314 -6.24 -8.27 6.56
N ALA A 315 -5.65 -7.26 5.91
CA ALA A 315 -4.23 -7.22 5.55
C ALA A 315 -3.31 -6.73 6.69
N GLY A 316 -3.86 -6.26 7.82
CA GLY A 316 -3.07 -5.65 8.90
C GLY A 316 -2.74 -4.19 8.64
N GLY A 317 -2.15 -3.50 9.62
CA GLY A 317 -1.83 -2.07 9.54
C GLY A 317 -0.37 -1.81 9.18
N GLY A 318 0.16 -0.70 9.71
CA GLY A 318 1.57 -0.36 9.61
C GLY A 318 1.92 0.45 8.35
N ALA A 319 3.21 0.51 8.02
CA ALA A 319 3.70 1.21 6.83
C ALA A 319 3.61 0.30 5.60
N LEU A 320 2.63 0.56 4.73
CA LEU A 320 2.33 -0.26 3.56
C LEU A 320 2.69 0.48 2.28
N ALA A 321 3.46 -0.16 1.40
CA ALA A 321 3.66 0.32 0.05
C ALA A 321 2.35 0.20 -0.73
N VAL A 322 1.92 1.27 -1.40
CA VAL A 322 0.65 1.25 -2.14
C VAL A 322 0.79 0.40 -3.41
N ASN A 323 2.00 0.29 -3.98
CA ASN A 323 2.22 -0.41 -5.24
C ASN A 323 3.48 -1.29 -5.22
N PRO A 324 3.41 -2.57 -5.60
CA PRO A 324 4.59 -3.37 -5.87
C PRO A 324 5.42 -2.85 -7.07
N GLY A 325 4.82 -2.13 -8.02
CA GLY A 325 5.56 -1.50 -9.12
C GLY A 325 4.67 -0.88 -10.20
N VAL A 326 5.28 0.04 -10.97
CA VAL A 326 4.72 0.65 -12.18
C VAL A 326 5.67 0.32 -13.33
N VAL A 327 5.14 -0.27 -14.40
CA VAL A 327 5.91 -0.62 -15.60
C VAL A 327 5.50 0.29 -16.74
N TYR A 328 6.48 0.90 -17.41
CA TYR A 328 6.30 1.75 -18.57
C TYR A 328 6.86 1.09 -19.83
N SER A 329 6.21 1.31 -20.96
CA SER A 329 6.74 0.99 -22.30
C SER A 329 6.15 1.92 -23.35
N ASP A 330 6.92 2.21 -24.39
CA ASP A 330 6.52 2.91 -25.61
C ASP A 330 7.26 2.31 -26.83
N THR A 331 7.09 2.92 -28.01
CA THR A 331 7.73 2.46 -29.26
C THR A 331 9.19 2.88 -29.34
N GLU A 332 9.52 4.04 -28.75
CA GLU A 332 10.83 4.69 -28.75
C GLU A 332 11.80 4.01 -27.76
N GLY A 333 11.29 3.21 -26.83
CA GLY A 333 12.08 2.42 -25.88
C GLY A 333 12.52 3.19 -24.64
N HIS A 334 11.80 4.24 -24.25
CA HIS A 334 12.14 5.02 -23.05
C HIS A 334 12.05 4.17 -21.79
N THR A 335 13.01 4.39 -20.89
CA THR A 335 13.00 3.79 -19.55
C THR A 335 12.54 4.82 -18.54
N VAL A 336 11.35 4.62 -17.98
CA VAL A 336 10.77 5.52 -16.98
C VAL A 336 10.70 4.80 -15.63
N THR A 337 11.24 5.44 -14.59
CA THR A 337 11.19 4.92 -13.21
C THR A 337 10.20 5.74 -12.40
N PHE A 338 9.38 5.06 -11.60
CA PHE A 338 8.41 5.69 -10.70
C PHE A 338 8.82 5.45 -9.24
N PRO A 339 8.62 6.42 -8.34
CA PRO A 339 8.77 6.18 -6.92
C PRO A 339 7.72 5.18 -6.40
N ASN A 340 8.03 4.54 -5.27
CA ASN A 340 7.11 3.64 -4.57
C ASN A 340 6.76 4.22 -3.18
N PRO A 341 5.76 5.10 -3.09
CA PRO A 341 5.41 5.73 -1.83
C PRO A 341 4.66 4.76 -0.89
N THR A 342 4.90 4.93 0.41
CA THR A 342 4.25 4.17 1.49
C THR A 342 3.22 5.01 2.23
N VAL A 343 2.11 4.39 2.63
CA VAL A 343 1.10 4.98 3.53
C VAL A 343 1.16 4.28 4.89
N LYS A 344 0.96 5.03 5.97
CA LYS A 344 0.81 4.49 7.33
C LYS A 344 -0.65 4.22 7.62
N VAL A 345 -0.98 2.98 7.95
CA VAL A 345 -2.34 2.54 8.27
C VAL A 345 -2.45 2.27 9.77
N HIS A 346 -3.18 3.15 10.46
CA HIS A 346 -3.37 3.13 11.90
C HIS A 346 -4.66 2.40 12.29
N GLY A 347 -4.75 1.90 13.51
CA GLY A 347 -5.98 1.35 14.08
C GLY A 347 -6.37 -0.05 13.61
N CYS A 348 -5.51 -0.75 12.87
CA CYS A 348 -5.67 -2.18 12.64
C CYS A 348 -5.06 -2.93 13.84
N ALA A 349 -5.86 -3.72 14.56
CA ALA A 349 -5.36 -4.54 15.67
C ALA A 349 -4.19 -5.42 15.23
N ALA A 350 -3.08 -5.38 15.97
CA ALA A 350 -1.83 -6.10 15.66
C ALA A 350 -1.28 -6.85 16.87
N HIS A 351 -1.40 -6.28 18.08
CA HIS A 351 -0.84 -6.84 19.30
C HIS A 351 -1.90 -6.92 20.41
N ILE A 352 -1.75 -7.91 21.28
CA ILE A 352 -2.53 -8.07 22.52
C ILE A 352 -1.56 -8.31 23.66
N ASP A 353 -1.87 -7.72 24.81
CA ASP A 353 -1.13 -7.80 26.07
C ASP A 353 -2.16 -7.99 27.18
N VAL A 354 -2.09 -9.09 27.91
CA VAL A 354 -3.03 -9.44 28.98
C VAL A 354 -2.33 -9.19 30.30
N GLU A 355 -2.97 -8.44 31.20
CA GLU A 355 -2.40 -8.10 32.50
C GLU A 355 -3.41 -8.42 33.63
N PRO A 356 -2.95 -8.73 34.85
CA PRO A 356 -1.55 -8.87 35.23
C PRO A 356 -0.90 -10.15 34.64
N GLU A 357 0.38 -10.07 34.24
CA GLU A 357 1.18 -11.24 33.78
C GLU A 357 1.17 -12.39 34.81
N HIS A 358 1.19 -12.02 36.09
CA HIS A 358 1.08 -12.94 37.22
C HIS A 358 0.35 -12.30 38.41
N ALA A 359 -0.55 -13.05 39.04
CA ALA A 359 -1.22 -12.62 40.27
C ALA A 359 -1.43 -13.76 41.29
N VAL A 360 -1.46 -13.42 42.59
CA VAL A 360 -1.71 -14.35 43.71
C VAL A 360 -2.93 -13.90 44.51
N ASN A 361 -3.87 -14.80 44.77
CA ASN A 361 -5.13 -14.53 45.48
C ASN A 361 -5.33 -15.58 46.57
N GLU A 362 -5.77 -15.10 47.72
CA GLU A 362 -6.14 -15.93 48.85
C GLU A 362 -7.56 -16.49 48.68
N LEU A 363 -7.71 -17.82 48.78
CA LEU A 363 -9.00 -18.51 48.64
C LEU A 363 -9.81 -18.60 49.95
N GLY A 364 -9.21 -18.19 51.08
CA GLY A 364 -9.81 -18.22 52.43
C GLY A 364 -11.07 -17.36 52.62
N THR A 365 -11.56 -16.67 51.59
CA THR A 365 -12.87 -16.00 51.60
C THR A 365 -13.76 -16.55 50.48
N PRO A 366 -14.98 -17.05 50.76
CA PRO A 366 -15.90 -17.47 49.72
C PRO A 366 -16.30 -16.38 48.74
N GLY A 367 -16.35 -16.71 47.45
CA GLY A 367 -16.80 -15.81 46.38
C GLY A 367 -15.72 -14.91 45.81
N GLN A 368 -14.44 -15.24 46.02
CA GLN A 368 -13.33 -14.54 45.39
C GLN A 368 -13.39 -14.67 43.86
N THR A 369 -13.03 -13.59 43.19
CA THR A 369 -12.95 -13.52 41.73
C THR A 369 -11.58 -13.00 41.33
N HIS A 370 -11.14 -13.34 40.13
CA HIS A 370 -9.97 -12.75 39.51
C HIS A 370 -10.34 -12.10 38.18
N THR A 371 -9.74 -10.94 37.92
CA THR A 371 -9.92 -10.17 36.69
C THR A 371 -8.58 -10.02 35.98
N VAL A 372 -8.56 -10.34 34.69
CA VAL A 372 -7.50 -9.96 33.76
C VAL A 372 -8.03 -8.92 32.78
N THR A 373 -7.16 -8.06 32.29
CA THR A 373 -7.46 -7.02 31.31
C THR A 373 -6.61 -7.24 30.08
N ALA A 374 -7.23 -7.41 28.92
CA ALA A 374 -6.52 -7.41 27.64
C ALA A 374 -6.45 -6.00 27.07
N LYS A 375 -5.24 -5.60 26.63
CA LYS A 375 -4.99 -4.39 25.86
C LYS A 375 -4.65 -4.76 24.41
N VAL A 376 -5.44 -4.27 23.47
CA VAL A 376 -5.16 -4.43 22.03
C VAL A 376 -4.59 -3.13 21.46
N THR A 377 -3.49 -3.25 20.73
CA THR A 377 -2.82 -2.13 20.05
C THR A 377 -2.55 -2.44 18.57
N ASP A 378 -2.33 -1.39 17.78
CA ASP A 378 -1.91 -1.50 16.38
C ASP A 378 -0.37 -1.62 16.27
N ASP A 379 0.14 -1.68 15.03
CA ASP A 379 1.58 -1.78 14.72
C ASP A 379 2.40 -0.56 15.20
N PHE A 380 1.75 0.53 15.61
CA PHE A 380 2.39 1.73 16.15
C PHE A 380 2.27 1.83 17.69
N GLY A 381 1.59 0.87 18.33
CA GLY A 381 1.36 0.84 19.77
C GLY A 381 0.16 1.66 20.22
N ASP A 382 -0.63 2.21 19.29
CA ASP A 382 -1.82 2.98 19.60
C ASP A 382 -2.98 2.02 19.98
N PRO A 383 -3.84 2.39 20.96
CA PRO A 383 -4.93 1.54 21.41
C PRO A 383 -6.01 1.35 20.33
N VAL A 384 -6.45 0.11 20.11
CA VAL A 384 -7.47 -0.22 19.10
C VAL A 384 -8.79 -0.56 19.78
N SER A 385 -9.80 0.28 19.55
CA SER A 385 -11.16 0.10 20.06
C SER A 385 -12.01 -0.80 19.18
N GLY A 386 -13.01 -1.47 19.77
CA GLY A 386 -13.98 -2.27 19.02
C GLY A 386 -13.50 -3.68 18.66
N THR A 387 -12.31 -4.07 19.10
CA THR A 387 -11.74 -5.41 18.86
C THR A 387 -12.39 -6.41 19.79
N GLY A 388 -12.96 -7.50 19.24
CA GLY A 388 -13.47 -8.62 20.03
C GLY A 388 -12.32 -9.49 20.53
N VAL A 389 -12.27 -9.69 21.85
CA VAL A 389 -11.31 -10.55 22.55
C VAL A 389 -12.05 -11.72 23.18
N THR A 390 -11.53 -12.93 23.00
CA THR A 390 -11.98 -14.15 23.68
C THR A 390 -10.99 -14.52 24.77
N PHE A 391 -11.49 -14.88 25.94
CA PHE A 391 -10.71 -15.31 27.09
C PHE A 391 -11.04 -16.75 27.47
N GLY A 392 -10.05 -17.47 27.98
CA GLY A 392 -10.25 -18.81 28.54
C GLY A 392 -9.16 -19.23 29.54
N VAL A 393 -9.57 -19.90 30.60
CA VAL A 393 -8.68 -20.61 31.52
C VAL A 393 -8.36 -21.98 30.92
N LEU A 394 -7.12 -22.14 30.44
CA LEU A 394 -6.66 -23.30 29.68
C LEU A 394 -6.30 -24.50 30.57
N SER A 395 -5.77 -24.23 31.75
CA SER A 395 -5.38 -25.22 32.75
C SER A 395 -5.47 -24.63 34.16
N GLY A 396 -5.48 -25.49 35.17
CA GLY A 396 -5.58 -25.10 36.57
C GLY A 396 -6.92 -25.45 37.23
N PRO A 397 -7.11 -25.09 38.51
CA PRO A 397 -8.32 -25.38 39.26
C PRO A 397 -9.60 -24.82 38.61
N ASN A 398 -9.50 -23.76 37.80
CA ASN A 398 -10.66 -23.12 37.14
C ASN A 398 -10.74 -23.39 35.63
N THR A 399 -10.11 -24.48 35.17
CA THR A 399 -10.11 -24.88 33.75
C THR A 399 -11.52 -24.89 33.16
N GLY A 400 -11.68 -24.28 31.99
CA GLY A 400 -12.95 -24.21 31.27
C GLY A 400 -13.78 -22.95 31.54
N ALA A 401 -13.39 -22.11 32.50
CA ALA A 401 -13.93 -20.75 32.60
C ALA A 401 -13.55 -19.96 31.33
N ALA A 402 -14.52 -19.29 30.72
CA ALA A 402 -14.32 -18.56 29.47
C ALA A 402 -15.23 -17.33 29.41
N GLY A 403 -14.84 -16.35 28.59
CA GLY A 403 -15.58 -15.12 28.40
C GLY A 403 -15.19 -14.41 27.11
N ASN A 404 -15.91 -13.34 26.79
CA ASN A 404 -15.57 -12.46 25.69
C ASN A 404 -15.77 -11.00 26.10
N GLY A 405 -15.05 -10.12 25.42
CA GLY A 405 -15.12 -8.69 25.62
C GLY A 405 -14.85 -7.94 24.33
N THR A 406 -15.30 -6.69 24.25
CA THR A 406 -14.94 -5.78 23.16
C THR A 406 -14.09 -4.66 23.75
N THR A 407 -12.98 -4.31 23.11
CA THR A 407 -12.11 -3.24 23.59
C THR A 407 -12.80 -1.88 23.55
N ALA A 408 -12.64 -1.11 24.64
CA ALA A 408 -13.11 0.27 24.72
C ALA A 408 -12.16 1.22 23.96
N ALA A 409 -12.42 2.53 24.02
CA ALA A 409 -11.61 3.56 23.34
C ALA A 409 -10.12 3.55 23.73
N ASN A 410 -9.80 3.05 24.92
CA ASN A 410 -8.42 2.88 25.42
C ASN A 410 -7.79 1.53 25.02
N GLY A 411 -8.44 0.74 24.17
CA GLY A 411 -7.96 -0.56 23.74
C GLY A 411 -8.12 -1.66 24.79
N LEU A 412 -8.78 -1.41 25.92
CA LEU A 412 -8.90 -2.36 27.03
C LEU A 412 -10.23 -3.10 27.06
N THR A 413 -10.21 -4.36 27.49
CA THR A 413 -11.40 -5.12 27.87
C THR A 413 -11.09 -6.13 28.97
N ASP A 414 -12.02 -6.34 29.89
CA ASP A 414 -11.81 -7.14 31.09
C ASP A 414 -12.48 -8.52 30.98
N PHE A 415 -11.86 -9.51 31.59
CA PHE A 415 -12.45 -10.83 31.84
C PHE A 415 -12.32 -11.16 33.33
N THR A 416 -13.46 -11.41 33.96
CA THR A 416 -13.53 -11.80 35.38
C THR A 416 -14.11 -13.20 35.52
N TYR A 417 -13.46 -14.04 36.32
CA TYR A 417 -13.96 -15.39 36.64
C TYR A 417 -13.87 -15.69 38.14
N PRO A 418 -14.79 -16.51 38.69
CA PRO A 418 -14.76 -16.91 40.09
C PRO A 418 -13.70 -17.98 40.34
N GLY A 419 -13.07 -17.92 41.52
CA GLY A 419 -12.25 -19.02 42.02
C GLY A 419 -13.12 -20.17 42.52
N THR A 420 -12.76 -21.40 42.16
CA THR A 420 -13.36 -22.62 42.71
C THR A 420 -13.01 -22.69 44.19
N GLN A 421 -14.00 -22.81 45.09
CA GLN A 421 -13.74 -22.86 46.52
C GLN A 421 -13.27 -24.25 47.00
N GLY A 422 -12.53 -24.24 48.12
CA GLY A 422 -12.03 -25.45 48.78
C GLY A 422 -10.71 -25.96 48.20
N LEU A 423 -10.21 -27.10 48.70
CA LEU A 423 -8.91 -27.65 48.30
C LEU A 423 -8.74 -27.89 46.80
N ALA A 424 -9.82 -28.20 46.08
CA ALA A 424 -9.80 -28.37 44.62
C ALA A 424 -9.57 -27.05 43.86
N GLY A 425 -9.74 -25.92 44.54
CA GLY A 425 -9.51 -24.58 44.05
C GLY A 425 -8.08 -24.08 44.11
N LEU A 426 -7.19 -24.81 44.80
CA LEU A 426 -5.79 -24.42 44.96
C LEU A 426 -4.96 -24.81 43.75
N GLY A 427 -3.99 -23.96 43.40
CA GLY A 427 -3.07 -24.17 42.29
C GLY A 427 -3.04 -23.00 41.30
N THR A 428 -2.35 -23.22 40.19
CA THR A 428 -2.11 -22.19 39.17
C THR A 428 -3.07 -22.36 38.00
N ASP A 429 -3.81 -21.31 37.69
CA ASP A 429 -4.52 -21.16 36.42
C ASP A 429 -3.59 -20.58 35.34
N THR A 430 -3.73 -21.04 34.11
CA THR A 430 -3.17 -20.39 32.91
C THR A 430 -4.32 -19.81 32.11
N ILE A 431 -4.28 -18.51 31.86
CA ILE A 431 -5.37 -17.73 31.26
C ILE A 431 -4.88 -17.20 29.92
N ARG A 432 -5.66 -17.37 28.85
CA ARG A 432 -5.35 -16.87 27.51
C ARG A 432 -6.37 -15.83 27.08
N GLY A 433 -5.91 -14.68 26.60
CA GLY A 433 -6.71 -13.73 25.82
C GLY A 433 -6.31 -13.79 24.35
N CYS A 434 -7.27 -13.76 23.42
CA CYS A 434 -7.00 -13.72 21.98
C CYS A 434 -7.94 -12.77 21.25
N PHE A 435 -7.46 -12.10 20.21
CA PHE A 435 -8.33 -11.57 19.16
C PHE A 435 -8.03 -12.26 17.83
N THR A 436 -8.96 -12.16 16.88
CA THR A 436 -8.83 -12.77 15.54
C THR A 436 -8.86 -11.70 14.47
N HIS A 437 -7.86 -11.69 13.59
CA HIS A 437 -7.84 -10.82 12.41
C HIS A 437 -8.95 -11.18 11.42
N GLY A 438 -9.29 -10.26 10.52
CA GLY A 438 -10.26 -10.50 9.44
C GLY A 438 -9.88 -11.65 8.49
N ASN A 439 -8.62 -12.08 8.48
CA ASN A 439 -8.14 -13.25 7.72
C ASN A 439 -8.28 -14.59 8.48
N GLY A 440 -8.80 -14.57 9.71
CA GLY A 440 -8.98 -15.76 10.56
C GLY A 440 -7.80 -16.13 11.47
N THR A 441 -6.69 -15.39 11.40
CA THR A 441 -5.51 -15.64 12.25
C THR A 441 -5.75 -15.09 13.66
N ALA A 442 -5.54 -15.92 14.68
CA ALA A 442 -5.63 -15.50 16.08
C ALA A 442 -4.27 -15.00 16.59
N VAL A 443 -4.28 -13.89 17.33
CA VAL A 443 -3.15 -13.39 18.11
C VAL A 443 -3.55 -13.48 19.57
N CYS A 444 -2.70 -14.10 20.37
CA CYS A 444 -3.01 -14.47 21.75
C CYS A 444 -1.87 -14.10 22.69
N ASP A 445 -2.22 -13.94 23.96
CA ASP A 445 -1.29 -13.76 25.06
C ASP A 445 -1.76 -14.52 26.30
N ASP A 446 -0.80 -15.04 27.09
CA ASP A 446 -1.01 -15.98 28.20
C ASP A 446 -0.47 -15.43 29.51
N VAL A 447 -1.31 -15.44 30.55
CA VAL A 447 -0.93 -15.03 31.91
C VAL A 447 -1.22 -16.12 32.94
N THR A 448 -0.70 -15.96 34.15
CA THR A 448 -0.86 -16.96 35.22
C THR A 448 -1.49 -16.42 36.50
N LYS A 449 -2.22 -17.29 37.18
CA LYS A 449 -2.90 -16.94 38.42
C LYS A 449 -2.78 -18.03 39.47
N ASP A 450 -2.16 -17.71 40.61
CA ASP A 450 -2.09 -18.64 41.74
C ASP A 450 -3.23 -18.42 42.72
N TRP A 451 -3.95 -19.50 43.01
CA TRP A 451 -4.89 -19.61 44.12
C TRP A 451 -4.21 -20.33 45.26
N VAL A 452 -4.00 -19.59 46.35
CA VAL A 452 -3.31 -20.07 47.54
C VAL A 452 -4.23 -20.00 48.75
N ASP A 453 -3.89 -20.80 49.74
CA ASP A 453 -4.47 -20.74 51.07
C ASP A 453 -3.34 -20.44 52.05
N THR A 454 -3.35 -19.23 52.58
CA THR A 454 -2.39 -18.68 53.53
C THR A 454 -3.04 -18.38 54.87
N THR A 455 -4.34 -18.66 55.00
CA THR A 455 -5.13 -18.36 56.20
C THR A 455 -5.07 -19.56 57.15
N PRO A 456 -4.50 -19.44 58.35
CA PRO A 456 -4.50 -20.55 59.29
C PRO A 456 -5.89 -20.94 59.78
N PRO A 457 -6.11 -22.23 60.13
CA PRO A 457 -7.35 -22.68 60.72
C PRO A 457 -7.61 -22.00 62.07
N VAL A 458 -8.88 -21.91 62.44
CA VAL A 458 -9.29 -21.45 63.78
C VAL A 458 -9.54 -22.66 64.66
N VAL A 459 -8.76 -22.79 65.74
CA VAL A 459 -8.90 -23.90 66.71
C VAL A 459 -9.65 -23.46 67.97
N THR A 460 -10.45 -24.37 68.52
CA THR A 460 -11.20 -24.20 69.75
C THR A 460 -11.07 -25.42 70.65
N CYS A 461 -11.20 -25.18 71.95
CA CYS A 461 -11.10 -26.19 72.98
C CYS A 461 -12.13 -25.85 74.06
N THR A 462 -13.26 -26.56 74.02
CA THR A 462 -14.42 -26.24 74.86
C THR A 462 -14.72 -27.39 75.82
N PRO A 463 -15.12 -27.13 77.07
CA PRO A 463 -15.50 -28.21 77.98
C PRO A 463 -16.59 -29.11 77.37
N THR A 464 -16.47 -30.43 77.55
CA THR A 464 -17.43 -31.41 77.03
C THR A 464 -17.87 -32.40 78.11
N ASN A 465 -18.87 -33.22 77.80
CA ASN A 465 -19.44 -34.18 78.74
C ASN A 465 -18.45 -35.28 79.15
N ASN A 466 -18.74 -35.97 80.26
CA ASN A 466 -17.95 -37.10 80.73
C ASN A 466 -18.26 -38.40 79.94
N PRO A 467 -17.51 -39.51 80.17
CA PRO A 467 -17.70 -40.79 79.47
C PRO A 467 -19.12 -41.36 79.46
N GLY A 468 -19.98 -40.98 80.42
CA GLY A 468 -21.35 -41.45 80.52
C GLY A 468 -22.35 -40.70 79.62
N GLY A 469 -21.92 -39.72 78.83
CA GLY A 469 -22.83 -38.95 77.96
C GLY A 469 -23.66 -37.87 78.68
N GLY A 470 -23.39 -37.62 79.97
CA GLY A 470 -24.19 -36.78 80.86
C GLY A 470 -23.87 -35.28 80.82
N THR A 471 -24.07 -34.58 81.94
CA THR A 471 -23.86 -33.13 82.05
C THR A 471 -22.42 -32.70 81.77
N VAL A 472 -22.26 -31.63 80.98
CA VAL A 472 -20.97 -30.94 80.77
C VAL A 472 -20.49 -30.36 82.12
N PRO A 473 -19.22 -30.57 82.52
CA PRO A 473 -18.66 -29.99 83.74
C PRO A 473 -18.80 -28.45 83.78
N PRO A 474 -18.84 -27.83 84.97
CA PRO A 474 -18.84 -26.38 85.11
C PRO A 474 -17.62 -25.75 84.42
N PRO A 475 -17.62 -24.43 84.14
CA PRO A 475 -16.56 -23.75 83.37
C PRO A 475 -15.13 -23.94 83.90
N THR A 476 -14.98 -24.30 85.19
CA THR A 476 -13.69 -24.63 85.81
C THR A 476 -13.14 -26.00 85.37
N ASN A 477 -13.94 -26.88 84.77
CA ASN A 477 -13.58 -28.17 84.15
C ASN A 477 -12.38 -28.92 84.77
N GLU A 478 -12.42 -29.11 86.08
CA GLU A 478 -11.35 -29.77 86.85
C GLU A 478 -11.16 -31.25 86.44
N ASP A 479 -12.18 -31.83 85.80
CA ASP A 479 -12.16 -33.20 85.28
C ASP A 479 -11.42 -33.35 83.94
N GLY A 480 -11.13 -32.24 83.27
CA GLY A 480 -10.29 -32.16 82.07
C GLY A 480 -10.94 -32.70 80.79
N PHE A 481 -12.26 -32.67 80.65
CA PHE A 481 -12.94 -33.16 79.43
C PHE A 481 -13.15 -32.02 78.42
N TYR A 482 -12.59 -32.16 77.21
CA TYR A 482 -12.65 -31.13 76.17
C TYR A 482 -13.12 -31.66 74.82
N LEU A 483 -13.96 -30.90 74.13
CA LEU A 483 -14.23 -31.02 72.70
C LEU A 483 -13.22 -30.15 71.94
N LEU A 484 -12.43 -30.79 71.10
CA LEU A 484 -11.55 -30.14 70.15
C LEU A 484 -12.30 -29.89 68.85
N SER A 485 -12.33 -28.64 68.40
CA SER A 485 -12.89 -28.29 67.09
C SER A 485 -11.98 -27.34 66.36
N ALA A 486 -11.85 -27.53 65.06
CA ALA A 486 -11.16 -26.62 64.17
C ALA A 486 -12.02 -26.36 62.93
N THR A 487 -11.94 -25.14 62.42
CA THR A 487 -12.61 -24.70 61.20
C THR A 487 -11.62 -23.95 60.33
N ASP A 488 -11.68 -24.20 59.03
CA ASP A 488 -10.91 -23.48 58.03
C ASP A 488 -11.80 -23.14 56.83
N ALA A 489 -11.44 -22.10 56.08
CA ALA A 489 -12.24 -21.62 54.95
C ALA A 489 -12.02 -22.43 53.66
N VAL A 490 -10.87 -23.10 53.52
CA VAL A 490 -10.48 -23.87 52.33
C VAL A 490 -10.37 -25.36 52.64
N ASP A 491 -9.78 -25.73 53.78
CA ASP A 491 -9.67 -27.09 54.25
C ASP A 491 -10.92 -27.51 55.06
N PRO A 492 -11.73 -28.48 54.58
CA PRO A 492 -12.87 -28.96 55.35
C PRO A 492 -12.46 -29.78 56.59
N ASN A 493 -11.22 -30.25 56.70
CA ASN A 493 -10.76 -31.14 57.77
C ASN A 493 -9.36 -30.77 58.33
N PRO A 494 -9.18 -29.57 58.91
CA PRO A 494 -7.92 -29.20 59.54
C PRO A 494 -7.59 -30.14 60.70
N GLN A 495 -6.32 -30.50 60.81
CA GLN A 495 -5.83 -31.46 61.80
C GLN A 495 -5.45 -30.78 63.10
N ILE A 496 -5.97 -31.28 64.22
CA ILE A 496 -5.74 -30.71 65.55
C ILE A 496 -4.61 -31.46 66.28
N TYR A 497 -3.75 -30.69 66.94
CA TYR A 497 -2.59 -31.16 67.70
C TYR A 497 -2.62 -30.61 69.12
N VAL A 498 -2.17 -31.42 70.07
CA VAL A 498 -2.05 -31.12 71.50
C VAL A 498 -0.59 -31.26 71.89
N ARG A 499 0.04 -30.13 72.22
CA ARG A 499 1.44 -30.03 72.63
C ARG A 499 1.56 -29.83 74.14
N ASP A 500 2.52 -30.53 74.73
CA ASP A 500 2.91 -30.35 76.13
C ASP A 500 3.83 -29.13 76.28
N THR A 501 3.53 -28.23 77.22
CA THR A 501 4.42 -27.10 77.53
C THR A 501 5.68 -27.50 78.29
N ALA A 502 5.69 -28.66 78.95
CA ALA A 502 6.82 -29.12 79.77
C ALA A 502 7.58 -30.31 79.15
N SER A 503 7.30 -30.67 77.90
CA SER A 503 8.04 -31.69 77.15
C SER A 503 7.97 -31.47 75.63
N ALA A 504 8.67 -32.30 74.85
CA ALA A 504 8.59 -32.27 73.38
C ALA A 504 7.39 -33.07 72.84
N ALA A 505 6.50 -33.58 73.69
CA ALA A 505 5.39 -34.41 73.27
C ALA A 505 4.34 -33.61 72.51
N VAL A 506 3.95 -34.13 71.34
CA VAL A 506 2.84 -33.66 70.52
C VAL A 506 1.97 -34.87 70.18
N PHE A 507 0.69 -34.76 70.48
CA PHE A 507 -0.32 -35.78 70.19
C PHE A 507 -1.34 -35.16 69.25
N GLY A 508 -1.71 -35.81 68.15
CA GLY A 508 -2.55 -35.13 67.19
C GLY A 508 -2.78 -35.86 65.88
N GLY A 509 -3.19 -35.07 64.88
CA GLY A 509 -3.91 -35.57 63.72
C GLY A 509 -5.40 -35.79 64.04
N PHE A 510 -5.91 -35.14 65.10
CA PHE A 510 -7.31 -35.28 65.51
C PHE A 510 -8.22 -34.50 64.55
N LEU A 511 -9.40 -35.06 64.27
CA LEU A 511 -10.43 -34.39 63.49
C LEU A 511 -11.26 -33.45 64.37
N SER A 512 -11.84 -32.42 63.77
CA SER A 512 -12.83 -31.57 64.43
C SER A 512 -13.97 -32.44 64.98
N GLY A 513 -14.34 -32.23 66.24
CA GLY A 513 -15.32 -33.07 66.95
C GLY A 513 -14.70 -34.07 67.94
N THR A 514 -13.38 -34.18 67.99
CA THR A 514 -12.68 -35.12 68.89
C THR A 514 -12.87 -34.71 70.36
N LYS A 515 -13.42 -35.61 71.17
CA LYS A 515 -13.55 -35.47 72.62
C LYS A 515 -12.37 -36.10 73.33
N ILE A 516 -11.66 -35.32 74.14
CA ILE A 516 -10.50 -35.76 74.89
C ILE A 516 -10.72 -35.66 76.40
N LYS A 517 -10.10 -36.57 77.14
CA LYS A 517 -9.77 -36.39 78.56
C LYS A 517 -8.31 -35.95 78.67
N LEU A 518 -8.10 -34.71 79.06
CA LEU A 518 -6.80 -34.15 79.36
C LEU A 518 -6.45 -34.39 80.84
N VAL A 519 -5.25 -34.87 81.11
CA VAL A 519 -4.73 -35.09 82.47
C VAL A 519 -3.37 -34.42 82.59
N GLN A 520 -3.27 -33.41 83.46
CA GLN A 520 -1.99 -32.83 83.82
C GLN A 520 -1.39 -33.62 84.99
N ALA A 521 -0.27 -34.30 84.75
CA ALA A 521 0.42 -35.13 85.74
C ALA A 521 1.91 -34.79 85.74
N PRO A 522 2.33 -33.80 86.54
CA PRO A 522 3.74 -33.43 86.67
C PRO A 522 4.62 -34.65 87.00
N GLY A 523 5.66 -34.89 86.20
CA GLY A 523 6.57 -36.02 86.37
C GLY A 523 6.16 -37.32 85.68
N ALA A 524 4.94 -37.44 85.14
CA ALA A 524 4.55 -38.59 84.34
C ALA A 524 5.18 -38.57 82.94
N THR A 525 5.29 -39.72 82.28
CA THR A 525 5.60 -39.77 80.85
C THR A 525 4.34 -39.37 80.07
N PRO A 526 4.41 -38.40 79.14
CA PRO A 526 3.26 -38.04 78.32
C PRO A 526 2.74 -39.24 77.52
N THR A 527 1.41 -39.45 77.48
CA THR A 527 0.80 -40.58 76.75
C THR A 527 -0.53 -40.20 76.13
N GLN A 528 -0.82 -40.80 74.97
CA GLN A 528 -2.15 -40.86 74.37
C GLN A 528 -2.66 -42.30 74.42
N LYS A 529 -3.89 -42.50 74.91
CA LYS A 529 -4.57 -43.81 74.97
C LYS A 529 -6.00 -43.66 74.45
N PRO A 530 -6.63 -44.73 73.91
CA PRO A 530 -8.06 -44.72 73.65
C PRO A 530 -8.83 -44.30 74.90
N GLY A 531 -9.83 -43.45 74.70
CA GLY A 531 -10.75 -43.02 75.75
C GLY A 531 -11.77 -44.11 76.09
N THR A 532 -12.81 -43.73 76.83
CA THR A 532 -13.87 -44.62 77.29
C THR A 532 -15.21 -43.95 77.11
N GLY A 533 -16.24 -44.71 76.72
CA GLY A 533 -17.58 -44.17 76.52
C GLY A 533 -17.58 -43.09 75.45
N ASP A 534 -18.17 -41.94 75.74
CA ASP A 534 -18.27 -40.79 74.82
C ASP A 534 -16.98 -39.92 74.75
N ILE A 535 -15.81 -40.48 75.13
CA ILE A 535 -14.51 -39.81 75.02
C ILE A 535 -13.62 -40.62 74.10
N ASP A 536 -13.06 -39.98 73.08
CA ASP A 536 -12.24 -40.62 72.05
C ASP A 536 -10.83 -40.93 72.55
N TRP A 537 -10.20 -39.98 73.26
CA TRP A 537 -8.80 -40.10 73.70
C TRP A 537 -8.59 -39.64 75.12
N LYS A 538 -7.70 -40.32 75.85
CA LYS A 538 -7.13 -39.85 77.11
C LYS A 538 -5.68 -39.41 76.85
N ILE A 539 -5.41 -38.12 77.05
CA ILE A 539 -4.10 -37.50 76.87
C ILE A 539 -3.56 -37.10 78.25
N THR A 540 -2.38 -37.60 78.60
CA THR A 540 -1.68 -37.25 79.85
C THR A 540 -0.43 -36.44 79.50
N LEU A 541 -0.27 -35.26 80.10
CA LEU A 541 0.83 -34.31 79.86
C LEU A 541 1.59 -33.99 81.15
N ARG A 542 2.83 -33.49 81.05
CA ARG A 542 3.60 -33.00 82.20
C ARG A 542 3.24 -31.57 82.59
N GLY A 543 3.06 -30.71 81.60
CA GLY A 543 2.68 -29.31 81.73
C GLY A 543 1.26 -29.05 81.22
N ASP A 544 0.98 -27.79 80.92
CA ASP A 544 -0.27 -27.36 80.32
C ASP A 544 -0.37 -27.84 78.86
N ALA A 545 -1.59 -28.02 78.36
CA ALA A 545 -1.84 -28.29 76.95
C ALA A 545 -1.90 -27.00 76.13
N LEU A 546 -1.15 -26.98 75.02
CA LEU A 546 -1.33 -26.04 73.92
C LEU A 546 -1.95 -26.78 72.74
N VAL A 547 -3.12 -26.33 72.30
CA VAL A 547 -3.84 -26.89 71.17
C VAL A 547 -3.67 -25.99 69.97
N SER A 548 -3.21 -26.54 68.85
CA SER A 548 -3.15 -25.88 67.55
C SER A 548 -3.85 -26.71 66.50
N ALA A 549 -4.26 -26.09 65.41
CA ALA A 549 -4.74 -26.77 64.21
C ALA A 549 -3.81 -26.45 63.03
N LYS A 550 -3.66 -27.40 62.12
CA LYS A 550 -2.91 -27.25 60.87
C LYS A 550 -3.77 -27.68 59.70
N ASP A 551 -3.87 -26.85 58.68
CA ASP A 551 -4.60 -27.17 57.44
C ASP A 551 -3.74 -27.99 56.45
N ALA A 552 -4.36 -28.38 55.34
CA ALA A 552 -3.71 -29.10 54.24
C ALA A 552 -2.62 -28.28 53.51
N SER A 553 -2.73 -26.95 53.52
CA SER A 553 -1.76 -26.01 52.92
C SER A 553 -0.53 -25.80 53.80
N GLY A 554 -0.61 -26.23 55.06
CA GLY A 554 0.45 -26.21 56.04
C GLY A 554 0.41 -25.03 57.01
N ASN A 555 -0.61 -24.17 56.95
CA ASN A 555 -0.75 -23.05 57.88
C ASN A 555 -1.20 -23.56 59.25
N GLU A 556 -0.64 -22.99 60.32
CA GLU A 556 -0.90 -23.43 61.70
C GLU A 556 -1.53 -22.31 62.52
N SER A 557 -2.60 -22.62 63.24
CA SER A 557 -3.27 -21.69 64.13
C SER A 557 -2.34 -21.22 65.25
N ALA A 558 -2.61 -20.04 65.80
CA ALA A 558 -2.02 -19.68 67.08
C ALA A 558 -2.39 -20.73 68.15
N PRO A 559 -1.45 -21.13 69.03
CA PRO A 559 -1.72 -22.13 70.04
C PRO A 559 -2.69 -21.62 71.11
N LEU A 560 -3.75 -22.37 71.37
CA LEU A 560 -4.76 -22.14 72.38
C LEU A 560 -4.48 -22.96 73.66
N ARG A 561 -4.53 -22.34 74.84
CA ARG A 561 -4.35 -23.07 76.11
C ARG A 561 -5.63 -23.81 76.51
N CYS A 562 -5.51 -25.12 76.74
CA CYS A 562 -6.54 -25.93 77.40
C CYS A 562 -6.06 -26.32 78.80
N ASN A 563 -6.53 -25.62 79.81
CA ASN A 563 -6.08 -25.85 81.18
C ASN A 563 -6.91 -26.94 81.85
N VAL A 564 -6.30 -27.76 82.71
CA VAL A 564 -7.05 -28.61 83.64
C VAL A 564 -6.83 -28.03 85.03
N PRO A 565 -7.79 -27.27 85.59
CA PRO A 565 -7.62 -26.70 86.92
C PRO A 565 -7.45 -27.79 87.97
N PRO A 566 -6.63 -27.56 89.01
CA PRO A 566 -6.47 -28.52 90.09
C PRO A 566 -7.81 -28.74 90.80
N PRO A 567 -8.08 -29.96 91.30
CA PRO A 567 -9.31 -30.23 92.05
C PRO A 567 -9.46 -29.27 93.25
N PRO A 568 -10.69 -28.95 93.67
CA PRO A 568 -10.93 -28.15 94.86
C PRO A 568 -10.34 -28.92 96.05
N LYS A 569 -9.57 -28.22 96.89
CA LYS A 569 -8.99 -28.81 98.10
C LYS A 569 -10.03 -29.07 99.18
#